data_AF-A0A660UXN6-F1
#
_entry.id   AF-A0A660UXN6-F1
#
_cell.length_a   1.000
_cell.length_b   1.000
_cell.length_c   1.000
_cell.angle_alpha   90.00
_cell.angle_beta   90.00
_cell.angle_gamma   90.00
#
_symmetry.space_group_name_H-M   'P 1'
#
loop_
_entity.id
_entity.type
_entity.pdbx_description
1 polymer ?
#
loop_
_entity_poly.entity_id
_entity_poly.type
_entity_poly.pdbx_seq_one_letter_code
_entity_poly.pdbx_strand_id
1 'polypeptide(L)'
;MVEIKSAKAFRGVRTLPFCYLCGTTFKDADKVTKDHVPPKAIFSKDDRKNPLILMVHDVCNQKESRTDEVIGQLISVLHGKYPKPSKQRIKVTVENIPDRTQPTLVLRDMNMQIVLARWVKGFHAALYREYLPNDTKNAFCPPLPEGRVVRGKLEFNPVPIHHPVIVETIKKNRRAGRLDEIVCYNGKCKYECAWERMDDNTWGCFFALNIYDWKNLGDPANFPRRGCVGWYGPESGKPENATDGVTRILGIPIANRDRFDAFDD
;
A
#
# COMPACT_ATOMS: atom_id res chain seq x y z
N MET A 1 11.88 1.07 17.21
CA MET A 1 11.79 1.49 15.80
C MET A 1 12.46 0.47 14.93
N VAL A 2 11.69 -0.16 14.05
CA VAL A 2 12.17 -1.11 13.05
C VAL A 2 12.30 -0.37 11.73
N GLU A 3 13.49 -0.39 11.15
CA GLU A 3 13.75 0.29 9.88
C GLU A 3 14.44 -0.61 8.86
N ILE A 4 13.96 -0.60 7.62
CA ILE A 4 14.56 -1.31 6.49
C ILE A 4 14.86 -0.29 5.37
N LYS A 5 16.06 0.28 5.41
CA LYS A 5 16.52 1.33 4.47
C LYS A 5 17.84 0.99 3.77
N SER A 6 18.58 0.00 4.27
CA SER A 6 19.93 -0.33 3.79
C SER A 6 19.97 -1.68 3.09
N ALA A 7 20.94 -1.86 2.18
CA ALA A 7 21.17 -3.14 1.50
C ALA A 7 21.41 -4.30 2.49
N LYS A 8 22.04 -4.02 3.65
CA LYS A 8 22.22 -5.01 4.72
C LYS A 8 20.88 -5.43 5.32
N ALA A 9 20.01 -4.47 5.65
CA ALA A 9 18.67 -4.75 6.18
C ALA A 9 17.83 -5.54 5.16
N PHE A 10 17.84 -5.13 3.88
CA PHE A 10 17.14 -5.86 2.82
C PHE A 10 17.63 -7.30 2.63
N ARG A 11 18.92 -7.57 2.84
CA ARG A 11 19.42 -8.96 2.82
C ARG A 11 18.90 -9.77 4.01
N GLY A 12 18.82 -9.16 5.19
CA GLY A 12 18.36 -9.82 6.41
C GLY A 12 16.89 -10.28 6.37
N VAL A 13 16.04 -9.60 5.60
CA VAL A 13 14.62 -9.99 5.46
C VAL A 13 14.36 -10.97 4.32
N ARG A 14 15.36 -11.32 3.50
CA ARG A 14 15.22 -12.33 2.44
C ARG A 14 15.14 -13.76 2.97
N THR A 15 15.55 -13.97 4.22
CA THR A 15 15.66 -15.31 4.83
C THR A 15 14.49 -15.60 5.78
N LEU A 16 13.29 -15.09 5.48
CA LEU A 16 12.10 -15.47 6.24
C LEU A 16 11.87 -16.98 6.10
N PRO A 17 11.56 -17.69 7.20
CA PRO A 17 11.39 -19.15 7.15
C PRO A 17 10.01 -19.57 6.61
N PHE A 18 9.16 -18.62 6.21
CA PHE A 18 7.80 -18.87 5.73
C PHE A 18 7.46 -18.00 4.51
N CYS A 19 6.46 -18.44 3.76
CA CYS A 19 5.89 -17.69 2.67
C CYS A 19 4.94 -16.60 3.20
N TYR A 20 5.27 -15.33 2.99
CA TYR A 20 4.45 -14.22 3.50
C TYR A 20 3.03 -14.16 2.88
N LEU A 21 2.81 -14.82 1.74
CA LEU A 21 1.52 -14.85 1.05
C LEU A 21 0.55 -15.87 1.68
N CYS A 22 1.02 -17.04 2.10
CA CYS A 22 0.16 -18.10 2.66
C CYS A 22 0.42 -18.45 4.13
N GLY A 23 1.50 -17.95 4.72
CA GLY A 23 1.90 -18.20 6.11
C GLY A 23 2.56 -19.56 6.36
N THR A 24 2.63 -20.44 5.34
CA THR A 24 3.25 -21.76 5.50
C THR A 24 4.78 -21.66 5.55
N THR A 25 5.39 -22.31 6.54
CA THR A 25 6.84 -22.50 6.67
C THR A 25 7.40 -23.24 5.45
N PHE A 26 8.53 -22.79 4.93
CA PHE A 26 9.22 -23.46 3.84
C PHE A 26 9.78 -24.81 4.26
N LYS A 27 9.67 -25.79 3.37
CA LYS A 27 10.32 -27.11 3.48
C LYS A 27 11.36 -27.26 2.36
N ASP A 28 12.34 -28.15 2.55
CA ASP A 28 13.44 -28.33 1.57
C ASP A 28 12.96 -28.72 0.15
N ALA A 29 11.82 -29.42 0.06
CA ALA A 29 11.22 -29.83 -1.21
C ALA A 29 10.33 -28.74 -1.86
N ASP A 30 10.10 -27.61 -1.19
CA ASP A 30 9.21 -26.57 -1.70
C ASP A 30 9.84 -25.85 -2.90
N LYS A 31 9.03 -25.64 -3.94
CA LYS A 31 9.38 -24.73 -5.03
C LYS A 31 9.16 -23.30 -4.57
N VAL A 32 10.26 -22.58 -4.34
CA VAL A 32 10.26 -21.19 -3.91
C VAL A 32 10.80 -20.27 -4.99
N THR A 33 10.29 -19.04 -5.01
CA THR A 33 10.72 -17.99 -5.93
C THR A 33 10.87 -16.65 -5.20
N LYS A 34 11.48 -15.69 -5.87
CA LYS A 34 11.70 -14.33 -5.35
C LYS A 34 10.57 -13.43 -5.80
N ASP A 35 9.86 -12.86 -4.85
CA ASP A 35 8.86 -11.84 -5.09
C ASP A 35 9.42 -10.44 -4.77
N HIS A 36 9.07 -9.45 -5.59
CA HIS A 36 9.42 -8.05 -5.38
C HIS A 36 8.21 -7.34 -4.80
N VAL A 37 8.37 -6.69 -3.64
CA VAL A 37 7.24 -6.04 -2.94
C VAL A 37 7.55 -4.55 -2.72
N PRO A 38 6.89 -3.61 -3.42
CA PRO A 38 5.98 -3.81 -4.56
C PRO A 38 6.71 -4.37 -5.80
N PRO A 39 5.95 -4.84 -6.81
CA PRO A 39 6.52 -5.41 -8.03
C PRO A 39 7.48 -4.46 -8.74
N LYS A 40 8.64 -4.98 -9.17
CA LYS A 40 9.67 -4.18 -9.86
C LYS A 40 9.18 -3.45 -11.12
N ALA A 41 8.10 -3.94 -11.74
CA ALA A 41 7.52 -3.37 -12.96
C ALA A 41 6.94 -1.96 -12.75
N ILE A 42 6.57 -1.64 -11.52
CA ILE A 42 6.10 -0.30 -11.09
C ILE A 42 7.23 0.73 -11.23
N PHE A 43 8.48 0.32 -11.02
CA PHE A 43 9.61 1.22 -10.92
C PHE A 43 10.37 1.36 -12.23
N SER A 44 10.81 2.58 -12.53
CA SER A 44 11.76 2.89 -13.60
C SER A 44 13.05 2.06 -13.40
N LYS A 45 13.80 1.79 -14.48
CA LYS A 45 15.03 0.98 -14.36
C LYS A 45 16.05 1.62 -13.42
N ASP A 46 16.16 2.94 -13.45
CA ASP A 46 17.16 3.70 -12.69
C ASP A 46 16.84 3.74 -11.19
N ASP A 47 15.57 3.58 -10.83
CA ASP A 47 15.10 3.56 -9.44
C ASP A 47 15.10 2.14 -8.83
N ARG A 48 15.43 1.09 -9.58
CA ARG A 48 15.40 -0.32 -9.09
C ARG A 48 16.50 -0.70 -8.09
N LYS A 49 17.10 0.28 -7.42
CA LYS A 49 18.12 0.06 -6.39
C LYS A 49 17.48 -0.31 -5.06
N ASN A 50 18.07 -1.26 -4.34
CA ASN A 50 17.61 -1.74 -3.04
C ASN A 50 16.12 -2.14 -3.02
N PRO A 51 15.68 -3.07 -3.89
CA PRO A 51 14.31 -3.59 -3.83
C PRO A 51 14.10 -4.43 -2.57
N LEU A 52 12.90 -4.35 -2.00
CA LEU A 52 12.43 -5.34 -1.04
C LEU A 52 12.08 -6.61 -1.81
N ILE A 53 12.78 -7.70 -1.50
CA ILE A 53 12.58 -9.01 -2.11
C ILE A 53 12.32 -10.01 -1.01
N LEU A 54 11.23 -10.76 -1.11
CA LEU A 54 10.84 -11.81 -0.17
C LEU A 54 10.76 -13.16 -0.89
N MET A 55 11.02 -14.23 -0.16
CA MET A 55 10.81 -15.59 -0.67
C MET A 55 9.34 -15.97 -0.53
N VAL A 56 8.80 -16.66 -1.53
CA VAL A 56 7.41 -17.13 -1.56
C VAL A 56 7.33 -18.48 -2.28
N HIS A 57 6.29 -19.27 -2.01
CA HIS A 57 5.98 -20.43 -2.85
C HIS A 57 5.69 -19.98 -4.28
N ASP A 58 6.22 -20.72 -5.25
CA ASP A 58 6.06 -20.43 -6.69
C ASP A 58 4.57 -20.30 -7.09
N VAL A 59 3.74 -21.22 -6.61
CA VAL A 59 2.29 -21.20 -6.84
C VAL A 59 1.62 -19.95 -6.27
N CYS A 60 2.06 -19.47 -5.10
CA CYS A 60 1.55 -18.23 -4.53
C CYS A 60 1.96 -17.03 -5.38
N ASN A 61 3.20 -16.97 -5.85
CA ASN A 61 3.67 -15.86 -6.69
C ASN A 61 2.96 -15.81 -8.04
N GLN A 62 2.76 -16.98 -8.68
CA GLN A 62 2.12 -17.07 -9.99
C GLN A 62 0.67 -16.56 -9.98
N LYS A 63 -0.07 -16.79 -8.89
CA LYS A 63 -1.43 -16.27 -8.71
C LYS A 63 -1.50 -14.75 -8.78
N GLU A 64 -0.42 -14.07 -8.40
CA GLU A 64 -0.34 -12.61 -8.36
C GLU A 64 0.14 -11.98 -9.67
N SER A 65 0.67 -12.77 -10.61
CA SER A 65 1.32 -12.27 -11.83
C SER A 65 0.43 -11.35 -12.66
N ARG A 66 -0.87 -11.67 -12.78
CA ARG A 66 -1.81 -10.85 -13.55
C ARG A 66 -2.03 -9.50 -12.88
N THR A 67 -2.19 -9.48 -11.56
CA THR A 67 -2.35 -8.27 -10.76
C THR A 67 -1.12 -7.37 -10.90
N ASP A 68 0.08 -7.96 -10.87
CA ASP A 68 1.37 -7.26 -11.03
C ASP A 68 1.55 -6.63 -12.40
N GLU A 69 1.10 -7.33 -13.46
CA GLU A 69 1.07 -6.77 -14.81
C GLU A 69 0.14 -5.56 -14.89
N VAL A 70 -1.06 -5.64 -14.32
CA VAL A 70 -2.06 -4.55 -14.37
C VAL A 70 -1.56 -3.31 -13.62
N ILE A 71 -1.08 -3.46 -12.38
CA ILE A 71 -0.56 -2.33 -11.60
C ILE A 71 0.69 -1.72 -12.23
N GLY A 72 1.59 -2.55 -12.79
CA GLY A 72 2.77 -2.07 -13.50
C GLY A 72 2.41 -1.25 -14.74
N GLN A 73 1.36 -1.63 -15.46
CA GLN A 73 0.83 -0.85 -16.59
C GLN A 73 0.18 0.45 -16.12
N LEU A 74 -0.60 0.43 -15.04
CA LEU A 74 -1.19 1.64 -14.46
C LEU A 74 -0.11 2.67 -14.14
N ILE A 75 0.89 2.28 -13.34
CA ILE A 75 1.94 3.21 -12.93
C ILE A 75 2.76 3.68 -14.15
N SER A 76 2.98 2.81 -15.14
CA SER A 76 3.61 3.23 -16.40
C SER A 76 2.82 4.32 -17.11
N VAL A 77 1.50 4.18 -17.25
CA VAL A 77 0.61 5.18 -17.86
C VAL A 77 0.64 6.49 -17.08
N LEU A 78 0.62 6.41 -15.75
CA LEU A 78 0.70 7.58 -14.88
C LEU A 78 2.05 8.33 -14.99
N HIS A 79 3.11 7.66 -15.46
CA HIS A 79 4.40 8.26 -15.82
C HIS A 79 4.52 8.61 -17.31
N GLY A 80 3.42 8.68 -18.06
CA GLY A 80 3.40 9.04 -19.48
C GLY A 80 3.93 7.95 -20.41
N LYS A 81 4.01 6.69 -19.96
CA LYS A 81 4.43 5.54 -20.76
C LYS A 81 3.24 4.66 -21.13
N TYR A 82 3.20 4.19 -22.37
CA TYR A 82 2.08 3.39 -22.85
C TYR A 82 2.46 1.91 -22.95
N PRO A 83 1.61 0.98 -22.45
CA PRO A 83 1.83 -0.44 -22.67
C PRO A 83 1.72 -0.77 -24.16
N LYS A 84 2.50 -1.75 -24.62
CA LYS A 84 2.37 -2.27 -25.99
C LYS A 84 0.96 -2.86 -26.16
N PRO A 85 0.23 -2.58 -27.27
CA PRO A 85 -1.14 -3.06 -27.47
C PRO A 85 -1.30 -4.58 -27.28
N SER A 86 -0.37 -5.39 -27.82
CA SER A 86 -0.39 -6.85 -27.68
C SER A 86 -0.16 -7.38 -26.26
N LYS A 87 0.32 -6.53 -25.35
CA LYS A 87 0.58 -6.86 -23.94
C LYS A 87 -0.34 -6.10 -23.00
N GLN A 88 -1.30 -5.33 -23.51
CA GLN A 88 -2.21 -4.55 -22.69
C GLN A 88 -3.08 -5.48 -21.83
N ARG A 89 -3.13 -5.17 -20.54
CA ARG A 89 -3.95 -5.85 -19.51
C ARG A 89 -4.85 -4.86 -18.80
N ILE A 90 -4.38 -3.63 -18.65
CA ILE A 90 -5.17 -2.54 -18.10
C ILE A 90 -6.35 -2.22 -19.03
N LYS A 91 -7.56 -2.21 -18.46
CA LYS A 91 -8.77 -1.80 -19.15
C LYS A 91 -9.08 -0.37 -18.77
N VAL A 92 -9.11 0.50 -19.76
CA VAL A 92 -9.41 1.92 -19.60
C VAL A 92 -10.65 2.23 -20.42
N THR A 93 -11.63 2.87 -19.80
CA THR A 93 -12.79 3.45 -20.51
C THR A 93 -12.77 4.96 -20.36
N VAL A 94 -13.34 5.65 -21.34
CA VAL A 94 -13.58 7.10 -21.26
C VAL A 94 -15.03 7.26 -20.83
N GLU A 95 -15.25 7.91 -19.69
CA GLU A 95 -16.59 8.15 -19.14
C GLU A 95 -16.89 9.65 -19.09
N ASN A 96 -18.10 10.02 -19.50
CA ASN A 96 -18.63 11.37 -19.28
C ASN A 96 -19.32 11.39 -17.93
N ILE A 97 -18.72 12.10 -16.98
CA ILE A 97 -19.22 12.18 -15.61
C ILE A 97 -20.09 13.44 -15.53
N PRO A 98 -21.33 13.35 -15.01
CA PRO A 98 -22.16 14.53 -14.77
C PRO A 98 -21.37 15.60 -14.02
N ASP A 99 -21.60 16.86 -14.38
CA ASP A 99 -20.97 18.04 -13.77
C ASP A 99 -19.46 18.19 -14.04
N ARG A 100 -18.88 17.41 -14.97
CA ARG A 100 -17.50 17.59 -15.45
C ARG A 100 -17.45 18.14 -16.86
N THR A 101 -16.51 19.05 -17.09
CA THR A 101 -16.27 19.66 -18.41
C THR A 101 -15.43 18.78 -19.33
N GLN A 102 -14.72 17.79 -18.78
CA GLN A 102 -13.83 16.90 -19.53
C GLN A 102 -14.16 15.42 -19.28
N PRO A 103 -14.06 14.57 -20.32
CA PRO A 103 -14.16 13.12 -20.15
C PRO A 103 -13.10 12.62 -19.17
N THR A 104 -13.48 11.67 -18.32
CA THR A 104 -12.60 11.08 -17.31
C THR A 104 -12.17 9.68 -17.75
N LEU A 105 -10.88 9.39 -17.64
CA LEU A 105 -10.36 8.03 -17.83
C LEU A 105 -10.64 7.18 -16.59
N VAL A 106 -11.32 6.06 -16.79
CA VAL A 106 -11.71 5.14 -15.73
C VAL A 106 -11.03 3.80 -15.94
N LEU A 107 -10.36 3.34 -14.90
CA LEU A 107 -9.77 2.02 -14.87
C LEU A 107 -10.84 1.00 -14.50
N ARG A 108 -10.99 -0.04 -15.31
CA ARG A 108 -11.93 -1.14 -15.10
C ARG A 108 -11.20 -2.40 -14.65
N ASP A 109 -11.93 -3.24 -13.92
CA ASP A 109 -11.49 -4.58 -13.49
C ASP A 109 -10.17 -4.60 -12.70
N MET A 110 -9.90 -3.54 -11.96
CA MET A 110 -8.77 -3.45 -11.05
C MET A 110 -9.27 -3.28 -9.62
N ASN A 111 -8.85 -4.19 -8.74
CA ASN A 111 -9.13 -4.09 -7.31
C ASN A 111 -7.85 -3.63 -6.59
N MET A 112 -7.71 -2.32 -6.39
CA MET A 112 -6.53 -1.73 -5.73
C MET A 112 -6.39 -2.21 -4.29
N GLN A 113 -7.51 -2.47 -3.60
CA GLN A 113 -7.51 -2.97 -2.22
C GLN A 113 -6.75 -4.30 -2.10
N ILE A 114 -6.95 -5.23 -3.05
CA ILE A 114 -6.23 -6.52 -3.07
C ILE A 114 -4.72 -6.31 -3.30
N VAL A 115 -4.35 -5.37 -4.17
CA VAL A 115 -2.93 -5.03 -4.43
C VAL A 115 -2.28 -4.50 -3.15
N LEU A 116 -2.94 -3.53 -2.51
CA LEU A 116 -2.47 -2.93 -1.26
C LEU A 116 -2.39 -3.95 -0.13
N ALA A 117 -3.40 -4.81 0.01
CA ALA A 117 -3.42 -5.89 1.01
C ALA A 117 -2.16 -6.75 0.89
N ARG A 118 -1.84 -7.21 -0.31
CA ARG A 118 -0.63 -8.02 -0.55
C ARG A 118 0.63 -7.27 -0.16
N TRP A 119 0.78 -6.01 -0.56
CA TRP A 119 1.98 -5.26 -0.25
C TRP A 119 2.13 -5.00 1.24
N VAL A 120 1.03 -4.66 1.92
CA VAL A 120 0.97 -4.51 3.38
C VAL A 120 1.40 -5.80 4.07
N LYS A 121 0.93 -6.98 3.61
CA LYS A 121 1.41 -8.27 4.14
C LYS A 121 2.92 -8.46 3.97
N GLY A 122 3.47 -8.11 2.82
CA GLY A 122 4.91 -8.20 2.57
C GLY A 122 5.71 -7.21 3.44
N PHE A 123 5.23 -5.98 3.60
CA PHE A 123 5.85 -5.00 4.48
C PHE A 123 5.80 -5.42 5.95
N HIS A 124 4.65 -5.94 6.40
CA HIS A 124 4.47 -6.51 7.73
C HIS A 124 5.47 -7.64 7.98
N ALA A 125 5.53 -8.63 7.08
CA ALA A 125 6.44 -9.76 7.21
C ALA A 125 7.91 -9.32 7.18
N ALA A 126 8.25 -8.30 6.40
CA ALA A 126 9.61 -7.75 6.37
C ALA A 126 9.98 -7.07 7.70
N LEU A 127 9.11 -6.22 8.25
CA LEU A 127 9.37 -5.48 9.49
C LEU A 127 9.37 -6.41 10.71
N TYR A 128 8.36 -7.25 10.83
CA TYR A 128 8.06 -7.96 12.08
C TYR A 128 8.44 -9.44 12.04
N ARG A 129 8.79 -9.97 10.86
CA ARG A 129 9.06 -11.41 10.66
C ARG A 129 7.87 -12.29 11.08
N GLU A 130 6.66 -11.75 10.98
CA GLU A 130 5.41 -12.42 11.29
C GLU A 130 4.54 -12.55 10.03
N TYR A 131 3.69 -13.57 10.00
CA TYR A 131 2.70 -13.72 8.93
C TYR A 131 1.46 -12.88 9.25
N LEU A 132 0.98 -12.13 8.25
CA LEU A 132 -0.28 -11.39 8.33
C LEU A 132 -1.40 -12.17 7.62
N PRO A 133 -2.39 -12.74 8.35
CA PRO A 133 -3.46 -13.55 7.77
C PRO A 133 -4.34 -12.82 6.76
N ASN A 134 -4.96 -13.56 5.83
CA ASN A 134 -5.82 -13.01 4.77
C ASN A 134 -7.13 -12.40 5.30
N ASP A 135 -7.59 -12.88 6.44
CA ASP A 135 -8.78 -12.44 7.16
C ASP A 135 -8.49 -11.34 8.18
N THR A 136 -7.25 -10.82 8.23
CA THR A 136 -6.89 -9.68 9.07
C THR A 136 -7.84 -8.52 8.82
N LYS A 137 -8.46 -8.00 9.87
CA LYS A 137 -9.31 -6.81 9.79
C LYS A 137 -8.49 -5.63 9.27
N ASN A 138 -9.00 -5.00 8.22
CA ASN A 138 -8.30 -3.90 7.57
C ASN A 138 -9.27 -2.93 6.91
N ALA A 139 -8.80 -1.71 6.68
CA ALA A 139 -9.40 -0.77 5.76
C ALA A 139 -8.30 0.06 5.10
N PHE A 140 -8.24 0.06 3.77
CA PHE A 140 -7.29 0.89 3.03
C PHE A 140 -8.01 1.95 2.22
N CYS A 141 -7.42 3.14 2.17
CA CYS A 141 -7.82 4.20 1.27
C CYS A 141 -6.75 4.34 0.18
N PRO A 142 -7.02 3.86 -1.05
CA PRO A 142 -6.09 4.01 -2.14
C PRO A 142 -5.94 5.48 -2.55
N PRO A 143 -4.82 5.82 -3.22
CA PRO A 143 -4.55 7.19 -3.65
C PRO A 143 -5.51 7.66 -4.76
N LEU A 144 -6.11 6.71 -5.50
CA LEU A 144 -7.06 6.99 -6.58
C LEU A 144 -8.52 6.87 -6.10
N PRO A 145 -9.43 7.71 -6.62
CA PRO A 145 -10.88 7.56 -6.46
C PRO A 145 -11.38 6.19 -6.92
N GLU A 146 -12.06 5.49 -6.00
CA GLU A 146 -12.81 4.28 -6.31
C GLU A 146 -14.26 4.64 -6.57
N GLY A 147 -14.91 3.91 -7.49
CA GLY A 147 -16.29 4.12 -7.83
C GLY A 147 -16.92 2.87 -8.45
N ARG A 148 -18.24 2.90 -8.60
CA ARG A 148 -19.03 1.82 -9.16
C ARG A 148 -20.05 2.37 -10.16
N VAL A 149 -20.45 1.53 -11.11
CA VAL A 149 -21.52 1.89 -12.04
C VAL A 149 -22.85 1.51 -11.42
N VAL A 150 -23.71 2.50 -11.20
CA VAL A 150 -25.06 2.34 -10.67
C VAL A 150 -26.03 2.92 -11.69
N ARG A 151 -26.92 2.07 -12.23
CA ARG A 151 -27.91 2.46 -13.25
C ARG A 151 -27.29 3.21 -14.45
N GLY A 152 -26.12 2.74 -14.91
CA GLY A 152 -25.38 3.33 -16.04
C GLY A 152 -24.62 4.61 -15.72
N LYS A 153 -24.64 5.10 -14.48
CA LYS A 153 -23.87 6.27 -14.03
C LYS A 153 -22.71 5.84 -13.15
N LEU A 154 -21.58 6.51 -13.29
CA LEU A 154 -20.43 6.31 -12.42
C LEU A 154 -20.64 7.09 -11.11
N GLU A 155 -20.71 6.37 -10.00
CA GLU A 155 -20.78 6.93 -8.65
C GLU A 155 -19.46 6.66 -7.93
N PHE A 156 -18.81 7.70 -7.40
CA PHE A 156 -17.58 7.57 -6.63
C PHE A 156 -17.87 7.36 -5.15
N ASN A 157 -17.05 6.54 -4.52
CA ASN A 157 -17.08 6.37 -3.08
C ASN A 157 -16.54 7.65 -2.42
N PRO A 158 -17.19 8.16 -1.36
CA PRO A 158 -16.64 9.27 -0.60
C PRO A 158 -15.31 8.85 0.06
N VAL A 159 -14.44 9.82 0.32
CA VAL A 159 -13.24 9.58 1.14
C VAL A 159 -13.70 9.16 2.54
N PRO A 160 -13.24 8.01 3.08
CA PRO A 160 -13.68 7.56 4.38
C PRO A 160 -13.35 8.55 5.49
N ILE A 161 -14.25 8.68 6.47
CA ILE A 161 -14.08 9.61 7.61
C ILE A 161 -12.82 9.34 8.44
N HIS A 162 -12.30 8.11 8.42
CA HIS A 162 -11.09 7.72 9.13
C HIS A 162 -9.80 8.11 8.40
N HIS A 163 -9.86 8.51 7.12
CA HIS A 163 -8.66 8.88 6.35
C HIS A 163 -7.88 10.03 7.00
N PRO A 164 -8.49 11.18 7.36
CA PRO A 164 -7.76 12.27 8.02
C PRO A 164 -7.14 11.87 9.36
N VAL A 165 -7.80 10.97 10.08
CA VAL A 165 -7.34 10.45 11.37
C VAL A 165 -6.06 9.66 11.18
N ILE A 166 -6.03 8.74 10.20
CA ILE A 166 -4.83 7.95 9.90
C ILE A 166 -3.69 8.87 9.45
N VAL A 167 -3.98 9.83 8.56
CA VAL A 167 -3.00 10.83 8.10
C VAL A 167 -2.36 11.55 9.30
N GLU A 168 -3.18 12.04 10.22
CA GLU A 168 -2.69 12.76 11.38
C GLU A 168 -1.93 11.87 12.36
N THR A 169 -2.39 10.64 12.60
CA THR A 169 -1.69 9.63 13.40
C THR A 169 -0.28 9.38 12.85
N ILE A 170 -0.14 9.22 11.53
CA ILE A 170 1.16 9.04 10.89
C ILE A 170 2.04 10.28 11.07
N LYS A 171 1.54 11.48 10.79
CA LYS A 171 2.32 12.73 10.96
C LYS A 171 2.79 12.94 12.40
N LYS A 172 1.91 12.67 13.37
CA LYS A 172 2.21 12.79 14.81
C LYS A 172 3.32 11.81 15.22
N ASN A 173 3.21 10.55 14.79
CA ASN A 173 4.24 9.54 15.06
C ASN A 173 5.55 9.82 14.31
N ARG A 174 5.49 10.41 13.11
CA ARG A 174 6.69 10.86 12.38
C ARG A 174 7.46 11.91 13.16
N ARG A 175 6.78 12.97 13.62
CA ARG A 175 7.39 14.03 14.45
C ARG A 175 7.98 13.49 15.75
N ALA A 176 7.40 12.43 16.30
CA ALA A 176 7.88 11.79 17.52
C ALA A 176 8.99 10.73 17.29
N GLY A 177 9.35 10.40 16.05
CA GLY A 177 10.30 9.32 15.75
C GLY A 177 9.79 7.93 16.17
N ARG A 178 8.48 7.67 15.99
CA ARG A 178 7.78 6.45 16.44
C ARG A 178 7.18 5.64 15.28
N LEU A 179 7.77 5.73 14.10
CA LEU A 179 7.31 5.00 12.91
C LEU A 179 8.23 3.83 12.59
N ASP A 180 7.67 2.65 12.40
CA ASP A 180 8.38 1.57 11.71
C ASP A 180 8.34 1.83 10.21
N GLU A 181 9.48 1.67 9.51
CA GLU A 181 9.63 2.20 8.15
C GLU A 181 10.37 1.25 7.18
N ILE A 182 9.89 1.20 5.94
CA ILE A 182 10.60 0.62 4.80
C ILE A 182 10.81 1.70 3.74
N VAL A 183 12.06 1.89 3.30
CA VAL A 183 12.40 2.78 2.18
C VAL A 183 13.17 1.98 1.13
N CYS A 184 12.50 1.64 0.02
CA CYS A 184 13.07 0.83 -1.05
C CYS A 184 12.98 1.56 -2.41
N TYR A 185 13.56 0.94 -3.46
CA TYR A 185 13.54 1.48 -4.81
C TYR A 185 14.10 2.92 -4.91
N ASN A 186 15.31 3.12 -4.37
CA ASN A 186 15.98 4.43 -4.33
C ASN A 186 15.11 5.56 -3.70
N GLY A 187 14.30 5.22 -2.70
CA GLY A 187 13.40 6.16 -2.03
C GLY A 187 12.08 6.41 -2.76
N LYS A 188 11.84 5.77 -3.92
CA LYS A 188 10.58 5.89 -4.66
C LYS A 188 9.44 5.07 -4.08
N CYS A 189 9.72 4.19 -3.12
CA CYS A 189 8.73 3.50 -2.33
C CYS A 189 9.04 3.69 -0.85
N LYS A 190 8.09 4.29 -0.12
CA LYS A 190 8.18 4.53 1.32
C LYS A 190 6.92 4.03 2.00
N TYR A 191 7.08 3.11 2.95
CA TYR A 191 6.02 2.61 3.81
C TYR A 191 6.35 2.98 5.26
N GLU A 192 5.39 3.58 5.95
CA GLU A 192 5.49 3.93 7.36
C GLU A 192 4.30 3.33 8.11
N CYS A 193 4.53 2.78 9.30
CA CYS A 193 3.51 2.24 10.19
C CYS A 193 3.69 2.76 11.62
N ALA A 194 2.58 3.10 12.27
CA ALA A 194 2.49 3.34 13.71
C ALA A 194 1.53 2.33 14.32
N TRP A 195 1.94 1.62 15.38
CA TRP A 195 1.04 0.75 16.13
C TRP A 195 0.41 1.52 17.28
N GLU A 196 -0.91 1.67 17.22
CA GLU A 196 -1.68 2.41 18.22
C GLU A 196 -2.81 1.52 18.76
N ARG A 197 -3.28 1.82 19.97
CA ARG A 197 -4.50 1.19 20.50
C ARG A 197 -5.73 1.89 19.94
N MET A 198 -6.69 1.08 19.49
CA MET A 198 -8.02 1.52 19.09
C MET A 198 -8.93 1.67 20.32
N ASP A 199 -10.11 2.24 20.12
CA ASP A 199 -11.05 2.56 21.22
C ASP A 199 -11.54 1.32 21.98
N ASP A 200 -11.53 0.15 21.33
CA ASP A 200 -11.85 -1.16 21.92
C ASP A 200 -10.64 -1.84 22.57
N ASN A 201 -9.54 -1.10 22.78
CA ASN A 201 -8.25 -1.58 23.27
C ASN A 201 -7.51 -2.58 22.38
N THR A 202 -8.01 -2.88 21.16
CA THR A 202 -7.27 -3.69 20.20
C THR A 202 -6.10 -2.90 19.61
N TRP A 203 -5.08 -3.61 19.12
CA TRP A 203 -3.95 -2.99 18.43
C TRP A 203 -4.21 -2.89 16.94
N GLY A 204 -3.93 -1.72 16.36
CA GLY A 204 -3.94 -1.50 14.92
C GLY A 204 -2.63 -0.88 14.44
N CYS A 205 -2.10 -1.35 13.32
CA CYS A 205 -1.09 -0.62 12.55
C CYS A 205 -1.80 0.36 11.64
N PHE A 206 -1.59 1.64 11.90
CA PHE A 206 -1.96 2.75 11.02
C PHE A 206 -0.79 2.98 10.08
N PHE A 207 -1.01 2.94 8.77
CA PHE A 207 0.08 3.04 7.81
C PHE A 207 -0.16 4.13 6.75
N ALA A 208 0.96 4.59 6.20
CA ALA A 208 1.01 5.37 4.97
C ALA A 208 1.95 4.70 3.97
N LEU A 209 1.57 4.71 2.70
CA LEU A 209 2.39 4.21 1.59
C LEU A 209 2.51 5.29 0.52
N ASN A 210 3.74 5.57 0.11
CA ASN A 210 4.04 6.43 -1.02
C ASN A 210 4.82 5.66 -2.08
N ILE A 211 4.33 5.71 -3.33
CA ILE A 211 5.04 5.23 -4.52
C ILE A 211 5.07 6.38 -5.52
N TYR A 212 6.24 6.91 -5.85
CA TYR A 212 6.41 8.04 -6.79
C TYR A 212 5.48 9.25 -6.55
N ASP A 213 5.17 9.58 -5.29
CA ASP A 213 4.22 10.67 -4.99
C ASP A 213 2.87 10.46 -5.66
N TRP A 214 2.35 9.22 -5.62
CA TRP A 214 1.11 8.83 -6.28
C TRP A 214 -0.13 9.64 -5.91
N LYS A 215 -0.06 10.47 -4.86
CA LYS A 215 -1.07 11.50 -4.56
C LYS A 215 -1.29 12.47 -5.72
N ASN A 216 -0.27 12.66 -6.55
CA ASN A 216 -0.27 13.53 -7.72
C ASN A 216 -0.80 12.83 -8.97
N LEU A 217 -1.06 11.52 -8.91
CA LEU A 217 -1.45 10.71 -10.06
C LEU A 217 -2.97 10.56 -10.23
N GLY A 218 -3.75 11.12 -9.31
CA GLY A 218 -5.21 11.20 -9.42
C GLY A 218 -5.67 12.32 -10.34
N ASP A 219 -6.97 12.61 -10.30
CA ASP A 219 -7.59 13.74 -10.99
C ASP A 219 -7.83 14.89 -9.98
N PRO A 220 -6.84 15.79 -9.81
CA PRO A 220 -6.90 16.84 -8.79
C PRO A 220 -7.95 17.92 -9.10
N ALA A 221 -8.46 17.99 -10.34
CA ALA A 221 -9.49 18.94 -10.71
C ALA A 221 -10.84 18.57 -10.10
N ASN A 222 -11.09 17.27 -9.90
CA ASN A 222 -12.38 16.78 -9.42
C ASN A 222 -12.31 16.03 -8.09
N PHE A 223 -11.12 15.69 -7.61
CA PHE A 223 -10.92 15.00 -6.34
C PHE A 223 -9.78 15.63 -5.56
N PRO A 224 -9.86 15.66 -4.21
CA PRO A 224 -8.72 16.03 -3.41
C PRO A 224 -7.57 15.05 -3.66
N ARG A 225 -6.36 15.59 -3.85
CA ARG A 225 -5.13 14.79 -3.80
C ARG A 225 -5.07 14.08 -2.46
N ARG A 226 -4.71 12.80 -2.49
CA ARG A 226 -4.57 12.02 -1.26
C ARG A 226 -3.49 10.96 -1.40
N GLY A 227 -2.76 10.75 -0.32
CA GLY A 227 -1.85 9.62 -0.21
C GLY A 227 -2.62 8.30 -0.07
N CYS A 228 -1.89 7.20 -0.13
CA CYS A 228 -2.43 5.92 0.29
C CYS A 228 -2.20 5.78 1.79
N VAL A 229 -3.29 5.60 2.52
CA VAL A 229 -3.25 5.35 3.95
C VAL A 229 -4.22 4.22 4.29
N GLY A 230 -4.04 3.60 5.44
CA GLY A 230 -4.97 2.58 5.88
C GLY A 230 -4.64 2.12 7.28
N TRP A 231 -5.37 1.11 7.72
CA TRP A 231 -5.02 0.39 8.93
C TRP A 231 -5.28 -1.10 8.77
N TYR A 232 -4.59 -1.89 9.58
CA TYR A 232 -4.89 -3.30 9.78
C TYR A 232 -4.62 -3.69 11.24
N GLY A 233 -5.37 -4.67 11.75
CA GLY A 233 -5.25 -5.18 13.12
C GLY A 233 -5.28 -6.70 13.14
N PRO A 234 -4.15 -7.40 13.26
CA PRO A 234 -4.15 -8.85 13.39
C PRO A 234 -4.69 -9.27 14.76
N GLU A 235 -5.30 -10.45 14.84
CA GLU A 235 -5.86 -10.96 16.10
C GLU A 235 -4.78 -11.23 17.16
N SER A 236 -3.55 -11.52 16.73
CA SER A 236 -2.38 -11.65 17.61
C SER A 236 -1.97 -10.33 18.30
N GLY A 237 -2.55 -9.20 17.88
CA GLY A 237 -2.22 -7.87 18.38
C GLY A 237 -0.93 -7.31 17.77
N LYS A 238 -0.33 -6.34 18.46
CA LYS A 238 0.90 -5.70 18.01
C LYS A 238 2.09 -6.68 18.09
N PRO A 239 2.91 -6.82 17.03
CA PRO A 239 4.15 -7.60 17.07
C PRO A 239 5.09 -7.15 18.20
N GLU A 240 5.83 -8.10 18.77
CA GLU A 240 6.68 -7.86 19.95
C GLU A 240 7.74 -6.77 19.67
N ASN A 241 8.33 -6.81 18.47
CA ASN A 241 9.38 -5.86 18.07
C ASN A 241 8.86 -4.55 17.47
N ALA A 242 7.54 -4.40 17.32
CA ALA A 242 6.95 -3.20 16.73
C ALA A 242 6.97 -2.00 17.68
N THR A 243 7.07 -0.81 17.11
CA THR A 243 7.14 0.43 17.88
C THR A 243 5.76 0.92 18.30
N ASP A 244 5.59 1.12 19.60
CA ASP A 244 4.41 1.78 20.15
C ASP A 244 4.33 3.23 19.64
N GLY A 245 3.17 3.58 19.12
CA GLY A 245 2.84 4.94 18.78
C GLY A 245 2.62 5.82 20.01
N VAL A 246 2.47 7.11 19.76
CA VAL A 246 2.34 8.12 20.82
C VAL A 246 0.91 8.31 21.32
N THR A 247 -0.09 7.70 20.70
CA THR A 247 -1.51 7.98 20.97
C THR A 247 -2.15 6.82 21.70
N ARG A 248 -2.43 7.01 23.00
CA ARG A 248 -3.00 5.92 23.81
C ARG A 248 -4.46 5.58 23.46
N ILE A 249 -5.27 6.56 23.02
CA ILE A 249 -6.68 6.40 22.58
C ILE A 249 -6.95 7.47 21.50
N LEU A 250 -7.54 7.09 20.37
CA LEU A 250 -7.79 8.00 19.23
C LEU A 250 -9.11 8.78 19.41
N GLY A 251 -9.07 9.92 20.13
CA GLY A 251 -10.12 10.93 20.10
C GLY A 251 -9.91 11.98 18.99
N ILE A 252 -10.96 12.46 18.33
CA ILE A 252 -10.91 13.47 17.24
C ILE A 252 -11.85 14.65 17.61
N PRO A 253 -11.49 15.94 17.38
CA PRO A 253 -10.66 16.48 16.29
C PRO A 253 -9.51 17.43 16.67
N ILE A 254 -8.47 17.47 15.82
CA ILE A 254 -7.36 18.43 15.82
C ILE A 254 -7.17 18.99 14.39
N ALA A 255 -6.55 20.17 14.26
CA ALA A 255 -6.33 20.87 12.98
C ALA A 255 -5.15 20.29 12.17
N ASN A 256 -5.43 19.75 10.98
CA ASN A 256 -4.44 19.20 10.03
C ASN A 256 -4.39 20.05 8.74
N ARG A 257 -3.20 20.56 8.37
CA ARG A 257 -2.99 21.45 7.20
C ARG A 257 -3.21 20.74 5.85
N ASP A 258 -2.73 19.51 5.72
CA ASP A 258 -3.10 18.60 4.62
C ASP A 258 -3.71 17.33 5.21
N ARG A 259 -5.04 17.33 5.26
CA ARG A 259 -5.83 16.24 5.86
C ARG A 259 -5.88 14.97 5.02
N PHE A 260 -5.32 14.95 3.83
CA PHE A 260 -5.43 13.83 2.90
C PHE A 260 -4.10 13.24 2.46
N ASP A 261 -2.97 13.92 2.67
CA ASP A 261 -1.65 13.33 2.52
C ASP A 261 -0.91 13.18 3.84
N ALA A 262 -0.44 11.97 4.11
CA ALA A 262 0.39 11.65 5.26
C ALA A 262 1.82 12.14 5.11
N PHE A 263 2.34 12.37 3.89
CA PHE A 263 3.76 12.67 3.67
C PHE A 263 4.11 14.15 3.57
N ASP A 264 3.13 15.05 3.43
CA ASP A 264 3.33 16.50 3.53
C ASP A 264 3.17 16.99 4.98
N ASP A 265 4.10 17.82 5.47
CA ASP A 265 4.07 18.39 6.82
C ASP A 265 3.19 19.65 6.96
#